data_AF-A0A2I3GJ70-F1
#
_entry.id   AF-A0A2I3GJ70-F1
#
_cell.length_a   1.000
_cell.length_b   1.000
_cell.length_c   1.000
_cell.angle_alpha   90.00
_cell.angle_beta   90.00
_cell.angle_gamma   90.00
#
_symmetry.space_group_name_H-M   'P 1'
#
loop_
_entity.id
_entity.type
_entity.pdbx_description
1 polymer ?
#
loop_
_entity_poly.entity_id
_entity_poly.type
_entity_poly.pdbx_seq_one_letter_code
_entity_poly.pdbx_strand_id
1 'polypeptide(L)'
;MAQRSGKITLYEGKHFTGRKLEAFGDCDNFQDRGFMNVNSIRVEGGAWVCFNHPNFRGQQFILEHSDYPDFFRWNSHSAHMDSCRPVGMVSGPVHRGLSLPAGGTKGQPWQTVARNRGVWASQL
;
A
#
# COMPACT_ATOMS: atom_id res chain seq x y z
N MET A 1 -13.94 10.88 9.50
CA MET A 1 -12.65 10.84 8.80
C MET A 1 -12.94 10.86 7.31
N ALA A 2 -12.68 11.97 6.61
CA ALA A 2 -12.90 12.01 5.17
C ALA A 2 -11.90 11.05 4.54
N GLN A 3 -12.38 9.94 4.00
CA GLN A 3 -11.66 9.22 2.96
C GLN A 3 -11.32 10.30 1.93
N ARG A 4 -10.06 10.73 1.85
CA ARG A 4 -9.63 11.55 0.72
C ARG A 4 -9.92 10.66 -0.47
N SER A 5 -11.01 10.96 -1.18
CA SER A 5 -11.46 10.18 -2.33
C SER A 5 -10.29 10.13 -3.28
N GLY A 6 -9.63 8.97 -3.32
CA GLY A 6 -8.49 8.78 -4.18
C GLY A 6 -8.98 8.79 -5.61
N LYS A 7 -8.21 9.38 -6.52
CA LYS A 7 -8.49 9.28 -7.94
C LYS A 7 -7.19 9.02 -8.68
N ILE A 8 -7.19 7.99 -9.50
CA ILE A 8 -6.12 7.65 -10.43
C ILE A 8 -6.69 7.59 -11.85
N THR A 9 -5.94 8.13 -12.80
CA THR A 9 -6.26 8.10 -14.22
C THR A 9 -5.10 7.44 -14.95
N LEU A 10 -5.35 6.30 -15.57
CA LEU A 10 -4.40 5.52 -16.34
C LEU A 10 -4.60 5.81 -17.83
N TYR A 11 -3.54 5.91 -18.62
CA TYR A 11 -3.59 6.24 -20.04
C TYR A 11 -2.85 5.20 -20.88
N GLU A 12 -3.43 4.82 -22.03
CA GLU A 12 -2.80 3.89 -22.97
C GLU A 12 -1.62 4.53 -23.71
N GLY A 13 -1.64 5.85 -23.92
CA GLY A 13 -0.56 6.59 -24.55
C GLY A 13 0.45 7.14 -23.54
N LYS A 14 1.62 7.56 -24.03
CA LYS A 14 2.58 8.36 -23.26
C LYS A 14 2.09 9.80 -23.16
N HIS A 15 2.59 10.56 -22.18
CA HIS A 15 2.24 11.97 -22.00
C HIS A 15 0.72 12.24 -21.90
N PHE A 16 -0.03 11.34 -21.28
CA PHE A 16 -1.49 11.48 -21.02
C PHE A 16 -2.34 11.52 -22.31
N THR A 17 -1.92 10.78 -23.33
CA THR A 17 -2.61 10.69 -24.62
C THR A 17 -3.38 9.38 -24.78
N GLY A 18 -4.29 9.33 -25.75
CA GLY A 18 -5.06 8.12 -26.08
C GLY A 18 -6.23 7.85 -25.12
N ARG A 19 -6.61 6.57 -25.02
CA ARG A 19 -7.69 6.14 -24.13
C ARG A 19 -7.25 6.29 -22.68
N LYS A 20 -8.20 6.65 -21.81
CA LYS A 20 -7.99 6.75 -20.37
C LYS A 20 -8.95 5.86 -19.59
N LEU A 21 -8.49 5.38 -18.44
CA LEU A 21 -9.26 4.65 -17.44
C LEU A 21 -9.17 5.40 -16.11
N GLU A 22 -10.31 5.87 -15.61
CA GLU A 22 -10.41 6.56 -14.33
C GLU A 22 -10.91 5.58 -13.26
N ALA A 23 -10.16 5.47 -12.15
CA ALA A 23 -10.53 4.66 -11.00
C ALA A 23 -10.58 5.50 -9.72
N PHE A 24 -11.61 5.24 -8.92
CA PHE A 24 -11.87 5.92 -7.63
C PHE A 24 -11.79 4.96 -6.42
N GLY A 25 -11.65 3.66 -6.70
CA GLY A 25 -11.50 2.59 -5.72
C GLY A 25 -10.76 1.41 -6.32
N ASP A 26 -10.96 0.23 -5.75
CA ASP A 26 -10.31 -0.99 -6.21
C ASP A 26 -10.76 -1.37 -7.63
N CYS A 27 -9.80 -1.75 -8.46
CA CYS A 27 -10.00 -2.29 -9.80
C CYS A 27 -9.16 -3.55 -9.93
N ASP A 28 -9.82 -4.70 -9.88
CA ASP A 28 -9.24 -6.03 -9.90
C ASP A 28 -8.82 -6.51 -11.30
N ASN A 29 -9.42 -5.95 -12.35
CA ASN A 29 -9.07 -6.26 -13.73
C ASN A 29 -9.27 -5.08 -14.70
N PHE A 30 -8.21 -4.67 -15.38
CA PHE A 30 -8.23 -3.62 -16.40
C PHE A 30 -8.77 -4.14 -17.74
N GLN A 31 -8.62 -5.43 -18.02
CA GLN A 31 -9.07 -6.04 -19.27
C GLN A 31 -10.59 -6.04 -19.39
N ASP A 32 -11.31 -6.13 -18.27
CA ASP A 32 -12.78 -6.00 -18.23
C ASP A 32 -13.24 -4.60 -18.61
N ARG A 33 -12.36 -3.60 -18.49
CA ARG A 33 -12.56 -2.22 -18.96
C ARG A 33 -12.07 -2.03 -20.40
N GLY A 34 -11.53 -3.08 -21.03
CA GLY A 34 -10.90 -3.05 -22.33
C GLY A 34 -9.57 -2.31 -22.35
N PHE A 35 -8.82 -2.33 -21.25
CA PHE A 35 -7.54 -1.63 -21.08
C PHE A 35 -6.43 -2.66 -20.87
N MET A 36 -5.44 -2.71 -21.77
CA MET A 36 -4.38 -3.74 -21.74
C MET A 36 -2.99 -3.19 -21.38
N ASN A 37 -2.75 -1.91 -21.69
CA ASN A 37 -1.45 -1.26 -21.53
C ASN A 37 -1.63 0.11 -20.87
N VAL A 38 -0.68 0.45 -20.00
CA VAL A 38 -0.64 1.71 -19.26
C VAL A 38 0.73 2.35 -19.49
N ASN A 39 0.77 3.38 -20.32
CA ASN A 39 2.00 4.09 -20.67
C ASN A 39 2.19 5.39 -19.90
N SER A 40 1.11 5.99 -19.41
CA SER A 40 1.19 7.15 -18.50
C SER A 40 0.08 7.13 -17.46
N ILE A 41 0.32 7.74 -16.31
CA ILE A 41 -0.56 7.69 -15.14
C ILE A 41 -0.62 9.05 -14.47
N ARG A 42 -1.80 9.45 -14.04
CA ARG A 42 -2.02 10.67 -13.27
C ARG A 42 -2.74 10.34 -11.97
N VAL A 43 -2.12 10.64 -10.85
CA VAL A 43 -2.70 10.44 -9.53
C VAL A 43 -3.17 11.78 -8.99
N GLU A 44 -4.47 12.03 -9.07
CA GLU A 44 -5.07 13.29 -8.61
C GLU A 44 -5.26 13.30 -7.09
N GLY A 45 -5.42 12.14 -6.46
CA GLY A 45 -5.62 12.07 -5.02
C GLY A 45 -5.31 10.72 -4.42
N GLY A 46 -4.74 10.75 -3.20
CA GLY A 46 -4.34 9.56 -2.46
C GLY A 46 -3.03 8.96 -2.95
N ALA A 47 -2.67 7.82 -2.38
CA ALA A 47 -1.64 6.93 -2.90
C ALA A 47 -2.34 5.68 -3.44
N TRP A 48 -1.74 5.06 -4.44
CA TRP A 48 -2.29 3.91 -5.15
C TRP A 48 -1.22 2.84 -5.29
N VAL A 49 -1.66 1.58 -5.27
CA VAL A 49 -0.80 0.45 -5.62
C VAL A 49 -1.36 -0.23 -6.85
N CYS A 50 -0.55 -0.29 -7.91
CA CYS A 50 -0.85 -0.99 -9.14
C CYS A 50 -0.10 -2.32 -9.20
N PHE A 51 -0.63 -3.26 -9.96
CA PHE A 51 -0.14 -4.61 -10.10
C PHE A 51 -0.07 -5.01 -11.57
N ASN A 52 0.93 -5.80 -11.91
CA ASN A 52 1.11 -6.31 -13.28
C ASN A 52 0.26 -7.54 -13.61
N HIS A 53 -0.52 -8.07 -12.67
CA HIS A 53 -1.47 -9.17 -12.89
C HIS A 53 -2.84 -8.80 -12.31
N PRO A 54 -3.92 -9.43 -12.80
CA PRO A 54 -5.26 -9.22 -12.25
C PRO A 54 -5.35 -9.75 -10.82
N ASN A 55 -6.37 -9.31 -10.08
CA ASN A 55 -6.62 -9.68 -8.69
C ASN A 55 -5.49 -9.30 -7.71
N PHE A 56 -4.82 -8.17 -7.95
CA PHE A 56 -3.77 -7.63 -7.07
C PHE A 56 -2.56 -8.58 -6.90
N ARG A 57 -2.15 -9.25 -7.98
CA ARG A 57 -1.05 -10.22 -7.97
C ARG A 57 0.19 -9.70 -8.70
N GLY A 58 1.32 -10.36 -8.46
CA GLY A 58 2.58 -10.09 -9.15
C GLY A 58 3.34 -8.88 -8.62
N GLN A 59 4.02 -8.17 -9.52
CA GLN A 59 4.85 -7.01 -9.20
C GLN A 59 3.98 -5.81 -8.81
N GLN A 60 4.36 -5.14 -7.73
CA GLN A 60 3.64 -4.00 -7.16
C GLN A 60 4.36 -2.70 -7.47
N PHE A 61 3.58 -1.67 -7.79
CA PHE A 61 4.08 -0.32 -8.04
C PHE A 61 3.29 0.66 -7.17
N ILE A 62 3.99 1.35 -6.27
CA ILE A 62 3.38 2.38 -5.43
C ILE A 62 3.46 3.71 -6.18
N LEU A 63 2.30 4.33 -6.35
CA LEU A 63 2.13 5.60 -7.06
C LEU A 63 1.53 6.61 -6.08
N GLU A 64 2.23 7.71 -5.88
CA GLU A 64 1.78 8.81 -5.05
C GLU A 64 1.15 9.90 -5.91
N HIS A 65 0.59 10.93 -5.27
CA HIS A 65 0.05 12.10 -5.95
C HIS A 65 1.11 12.75 -6.84
N SER A 66 1.02 12.50 -8.14
CA SER A 66 1.96 12.98 -9.15
C SER A 66 1.47 12.69 -10.57
N ASP A 67 2.16 13.29 -11.54
CA ASP A 67 1.99 13.09 -12.97
C ASP A 67 3.14 12.22 -13.50
N TYR A 68 2.80 11.03 -14.01
CA TYR A 68 3.74 10.04 -14.53
C TYR A 68 3.58 9.92 -16.05
N PRO A 69 4.32 10.71 -16.86
CA PRO A 69 4.17 10.73 -18.32
C PRO A 69 4.72 9.49 -19.05
N ASP A 70 5.51 8.64 -18.38
CA ASP A 70 6.11 7.43 -18.95
C ASP A 70 6.28 6.34 -17.88
N PHE A 71 6.31 5.07 -18.26
CA PHE A 71 6.37 3.91 -17.37
C PHE A 71 7.67 3.79 -16.58
N PHE A 72 8.75 4.36 -17.09
CA PHE A 72 10.01 4.47 -16.34
C PHE A 72 9.87 5.31 -15.07
N ARG A 73 8.87 6.21 -14.99
CA ARG A 73 8.70 7.11 -13.84
C ARG A 73 8.26 6.39 -12.57
N TRP A 74 7.65 5.21 -12.69
CA TRP A 74 7.28 4.36 -11.55
C TRP A 74 8.17 3.11 -11.44
N ASN A 75 9.37 3.17 -12.02
CA ASN A 75 10.37 2.10 -12.00
C ASN A 75 9.86 0.77 -12.58
N SER A 76 8.95 0.83 -13.55
CA SER A 76 8.54 -0.36 -14.29
C SER A 76 9.40 -0.55 -15.54
N HIS A 77 9.60 -1.81 -15.90
CA HIS A 77 10.27 -2.23 -17.14
C HIS A 77 9.25 -2.58 -18.24
N SER A 78 7.95 -2.51 -17.92
CA SER A 78 6.85 -2.81 -18.84
C SER A 78 5.67 -1.86 -18.61
N ALA A 79 4.94 -1.56 -19.68
CA ALA A 79 3.68 -0.83 -19.63
C ALA A 79 2.50 -1.71 -19.19
N HIS A 80 2.73 -2.98 -18.89
CA HIS A 80 1.66 -3.91 -18.54
C HIS A 80 1.21 -3.76 -17.08
N MET A 81 -0.06 -3.44 -16.91
CA MET A 81 -0.76 -3.41 -15.63
C MET A 81 -2.15 -3.99 -15.81
N ASP A 82 -2.64 -4.70 -14.80
CA ASP A 82 -3.94 -5.36 -14.86
C ASP A 82 -4.83 -5.04 -13.65
N SER A 83 -4.29 -4.57 -12.53
CA SER A 83 -5.12 -4.19 -11.38
C SER A 83 -4.52 -3.06 -10.55
N CYS A 84 -5.37 -2.31 -9.84
CA CYS A 84 -4.96 -1.26 -8.92
C CYS A 84 -5.91 -1.07 -7.75
N ARG A 85 -5.41 -0.58 -6.63
CA ARG A 85 -6.23 -0.21 -5.47
C ARG A 85 -5.68 1.01 -4.74
N PRO A 86 -6.54 1.80 -4.09
CA PRO A 86 -6.09 2.88 -3.23
C PRO A 86 -5.32 2.31 -2.03
N VAL A 87 -4.23 2.97 -1.67
CA VAL A 87 -3.50 2.70 -0.43
C VAL A 87 -4.29 3.35 0.70
N GLY A 88 -4.96 2.51 1.49
CA GLY A 88 -5.57 2.96 2.74
C GLY A 88 -4.47 3.42 3.70
N MET A 89 -4.40 4.72 3.99
CA MET A 89 -3.69 5.19 5.18
C MET A 89 -4.45 4.67 6.40
N VAL A 90 -4.02 3.53 6.94
CA VAL A 90 -4.39 3.11 8.28
C VAL A 90 -3.83 4.16 9.23
N SER A 91 -4.67 5.12 9.64
CA SER A 91 -4.42 5.95 10.81
C SER A 91 -4.65 5.12 12.08
N GLY A 92 -3.94 4.00 12.20
CA GLY A 92 -3.73 3.34 13.49
C GLY A 92 -2.50 3.95 14.14
N PRO A 93 -2.33 3.87 15.47
CA PRO A 93 -1.05 4.20 16.08
C PRO A 93 0.02 3.37 15.38
N VAL A 94 0.96 4.05 14.71
CA VAL A 94 2.17 3.44 14.17
C VAL A 94 2.92 2.92 15.37
N HIS A 95 2.68 1.66 15.74
CA HIS A 95 3.57 0.94 16.63
C HIS A 95 4.88 0.82 15.88
N ARG A 96 5.80 1.75 16.17
CA ARG A 96 7.23 1.67 15.87
C ARG A 96 7.64 0.22 16.01
N GLY A 97 8.20 -0.34 14.94
CA GLY A 97 8.53 -1.75 14.82
C GLY A 97 9.17 -2.29 16.10
N LEU A 98 8.52 -3.27 16.72
CA LEU A 98 9.23 -4.23 17.56
C LEU A 98 10.00 -5.11 16.59
N SER A 99 11.24 -4.73 16.33
CA SER A 99 12.26 -5.66 15.84
C SER A 99 12.28 -6.85 16.82
N LEU A 100 11.78 -8.00 16.37
CA LEU A 100 11.97 -9.27 17.06
C LEU A 100 13.48 -9.57 17.08
N PRO A 101 14.13 -9.70 18.25
CA PRO A 101 15.45 -10.29 18.28
C PRO A 101 15.31 -11.76 17.89
N ALA A 102 15.93 -12.14 16.77
CA ALA A 102 16.22 -13.53 16.47
C ALA A 102 17.14 -14.07 17.58
N GLY A 103 16.63 -14.97 18.41
CA GLY A 103 17.42 -15.57 19.48
C GLY A 103 16.54 -16.16 20.56
N GLY A 104 16.17 -17.42 20.41
CA GLY A 104 15.58 -18.17 21.50
C GLY A 104 16.57 -18.27 22.65
N THR A 105 16.18 -17.84 23.84
CA THR A 105 16.50 -18.55 25.08
C THR A 105 15.38 -18.34 26.10
N LYS A 106 15.21 -19.40 26.87
CA LYS A 106 14.14 -19.75 27.80
C LYS A 106 13.69 -18.64 28.74
N GLY A 107 12.36 -18.60 28.95
CA GLY A 107 11.78 -18.44 30.28
C GLY A 107 11.28 -17.03 30.63
N GLN A 108 10.00 -16.78 30.35
CA GLN A 108 9.15 -15.89 31.16
C GLN A 108 7.69 -16.36 31.05
N PRO A 109 7.04 -16.83 32.13
CA PRO A 109 5.60 -16.94 32.15
C PRO A 109 4.97 -15.57 32.39
N TRP A 110 3.94 -15.30 31.58
CA TRP A 110 2.89 -14.32 31.78
C TRP A 110 2.41 -14.34 33.24
N GLN A 111 2.49 -13.21 33.96
CA GLN A 111 1.39 -12.73 34.81
C GLN A 111 1.65 -11.33 35.38
N THR A 112 0.64 -10.50 35.15
CA THR A 112 0.36 -9.14 35.60
C THR A 112 0.33 -8.99 37.12
N VAL A 113 0.83 -7.86 37.65
CA VAL A 113 0.05 -6.83 38.38
C VAL A 113 1.03 -5.82 38.97
N ALA A 114 0.91 -4.56 38.53
CA ALA A 114 1.41 -3.42 39.26
C ALA A 114 0.56 -3.23 40.53
N ARG A 115 1.18 -3.30 41.70
CA ARG A 115 0.57 -2.73 42.92
C ARG A 115 1.61 -1.96 43.71
N ASN A 116 1.36 -0.65 43.73
CA ASN A 116 2.09 0.36 44.45
C ASN A 116 1.86 0.19 45.97
N ARG A 117 2.92 0.41 46.75
CA ARG A 117 2.99 0.64 48.21
C ARG A 117 3.22 -0.58 49.13
N GLY A 118 4.41 -0.59 49.74
CA GLY A 118 4.64 -1.08 51.12
C GLY A 118 5.42 -2.39 51.24
N VAL A 119 6.65 -2.29 51.78
CA VAL A 119 7.39 -3.18 52.72
C VAL A 119 6.76 -4.57 52.93
N TRP A 120 7.44 -5.72 52.82
CA TRP A 120 8.54 -6.22 53.65
C TRP A 120 9.34 -7.31 52.91
N ALA A 121 10.65 -7.32 53.10
CA ALA A 121 11.48 -8.50 52.96
C ALA A 121 11.32 -9.36 54.23
N SER A 122 11.12 -10.67 54.08
CA SER A 122 11.51 -11.65 55.09
C SER A 122 11.71 -13.03 54.45
N GLN A 123 12.78 -13.68 54.88
CA GLN A 123 13.18 -15.06 54.61
C GLN A 123 12.02 -16.06 54.66
N LEU A 124 11.99 -17.03 53.72
CA LEU A 124 12.72 -18.30 53.79
C LEU A 124 12.95 -18.84 52.36
#